data_AF-A0A376U081-F1
#
_entry.id   AF-A0A376U081-F1
#
_cell.length_a   1.000
_cell.length_b   1.000
_cell.length_c   1.000
_cell.angle_alpha   90.00
_cell.angle_beta   90.00
_cell.angle_gamma   90.00
#
_symmetry.space_group_name_H-M   'P 1'
#
loop_
_entity.id
_entity.type
_entity.pdbx_description
1 polymer ?
#
loop_
_entity_poly.entity_id
_entity_poly.type
_entity_poly.pdbx_seq_one_letter_code
_entity_poly.pdbx_strand_id
1 'polypeptide(L)' 'MLLTAHPNAGLPNAFGEYDLDADTMAKQIREWAQAGFLNIVGGCCGTTPQHMQR' A
#
# COMPACT_ATOMS: atom_id res chain seq x y z
N MET A 1 4.29 5.49 19.77
CA MET A 1 4.71 4.21 19.15
C MET A 1 4.88 4.46 17.68
N LEU A 2 6.04 4.11 17.10
CA LEU A 2 6.28 4.24 15.67
C LEU A 2 5.77 2.98 14.97
N LEU A 3 4.80 3.15 14.08
CA LEU A 3 4.25 2.06 13.25
C LEU A 3 4.63 2.28 11.79
N THR A 4 5.16 1.23 11.18
CA THR A 4 5.54 1.17 9.76
C THR A 4 4.64 0.18 9.04
N ALA A 5 4.12 0.51 7.87
CA ALA A 5 3.37 -0.43 7.03
C ALA A 5 4.03 -0.58 5.65
N HIS A 6 4.12 -1.83 5.19
CA HIS A 6 4.66 -2.18 3.86
C HIS A 6 3.66 -3.09 3.14
N PRO A 7 2.51 -2.56 2.69
CA PRO A 7 1.50 -3.35 1.98
C PRO A 7 2.01 -3.85 0.62
N ASN A 8 1.45 -4.99 0.20
CA ASN A 8 1.50 -5.43 -1.19
C ASN A 8 0.50 -4.62 -2.03
N ALA A 9 0.64 -4.65 -3.36
CA ALA A 9 -0.39 -4.18 -4.28
C ALA A 9 -1.58 -5.18 -4.35
N GLY A 10 -2.22 -5.40 -3.21
CA GLY A 10 -3.32 -6.35 -3.04
C GLY A 10 -2.88 -7.76 -2.65
N LEU A 11 -3.83 -8.68 -2.64
CA LEU A 11 -3.55 -10.10 -2.46
C LEU A 11 -3.05 -10.69 -3.79
N PRO A 12 -2.16 -11.68 -3.74
CA PRO A 12 -1.76 -12.39 -4.96
C PRO A 12 -2.98 -13.07 -5.58
N ASN A 13 -3.14 -12.91 -6.89
CA ASN A 13 -4.16 -13.61 -7.66
C ASN A 13 -3.78 -15.09 -7.88
N ALA A 14 -4.61 -15.85 -8.60
CA ALA A 14 -4.36 -17.27 -8.87
C ALA A 14 -3.07 -17.55 -9.67
N PHE A 15 -2.50 -16.52 -10.31
CA PHE A 15 -1.23 -16.56 -11.05
C PHE A 15 -0.05 -16.00 -10.24
N GLY A 16 -0.28 -15.55 -9.00
CA GLY A 16 0.73 -14.95 -8.14
C GLY A 16 1.03 -13.47 -8.44
N GLU A 17 0.23 -12.83 -9.30
CA GLU A 17 0.36 -11.41 -9.65
C GLU A 17 -0.45 -10.53 -8.70
N TYR A 18 -0.20 -9.22 -8.75
CA TYR A 18 -0.76 -8.22 -7.85
C TYR A 18 -1.50 -7.16 -8.67
N ASP A 19 -2.83 -7.14 -8.55
CA ASP A 19 -3.71 -6.37 -9.43
C ASP A 19 -4.29 -5.10 -8.81
N LEU A 20 -3.92 -4.77 -7.55
CA LEU A 20 -4.44 -3.56 -6.92
C LEU A 20 -3.83 -2.32 -7.57
N ASP A 21 -4.68 -1.41 -8.02
CA ASP A 21 -4.21 -0.17 -8.62
C ASP A 21 -3.66 0.81 -7.56
N ALA A 22 -2.76 1.68 -8.03
CA ALA A 22 -2.09 2.67 -7.18
C ALA A 22 -3.04 3.66 -6.49
N ASP A 23 -4.11 4.10 -7.16
CA ASP A 23 -5.04 5.08 -6.60
C ASP A 23 -5.91 4.44 -5.51
N THR A 24 -6.37 3.21 -5.72
CA THR A 24 -7.11 2.44 -4.70
C THR A 24 -6.22 2.15 -3.49
N MET A 25 -4.98 1.70 -3.71
CA MET A 25 -4.04 1.44 -2.61
C MET A 25 -3.77 2.73 -1.81
N ALA A 26 -3.53 3.85 -2.50
CA ALA A 26 -3.28 5.14 -1.86
C ALA A 26 -4.48 5.64 -1.05
N LYS A 27 -5.70 5.44 -1.56
CA LYS A 27 -6.93 5.80 -0.83
C LYS A 27 -7.03 5.04 0.50
N GLN A 28 -6.79 3.74 0.50
CA GLN A 28 -6.83 2.90 1.70
C GLN A 28 -5.73 3.28 2.71
N ILE A 29 -4.50 3.48 2.24
CA ILE A 29 -3.37 3.90 3.08
C ILE A 29 -3.64 5.28 3.71
N ARG A 30 -4.24 6.20 2.94
CA ARG A 30 -4.55 7.56 3.39
C ARG A 30 -5.53 7.54 4.56
N GLU A 31 -6.50 6.65 4.57
CA GLU A 31 -7.43 6.49 5.70
C GLU A 31 -6.69 6.14 7.00
N TRP A 32 -5.71 5.21 6.94
CA TRP A 32 -4.91 4.83 8.11
C TRP A 32 -3.93 5.92 8.55
N ALA A 33 -3.34 6.64 7.59
CA ALA A 33 -2.48 7.78 7.88
C ALA A 33 -3.26 8.92 8.55
N GLN A 34 -4.46 9.23 8.05
CA GLN A 34 -5.34 10.25 8.62
C GLN A 34 -5.88 9.89 10.01
N ALA A 35 -6.09 8.60 10.27
CA ALA A 35 -6.42 8.10 11.60
C ALA A 35 -5.25 8.14 12.59
N GLY A 36 -4.04 8.54 12.14
CA GLY A 36 -2.84 8.64 12.98
C GLY A 36 -2.20 7.29 13.29
N PHE A 37 -2.55 6.23 12.55
CA PHE A 37 -1.99 4.89 12.78
C PHE A 37 -0.59 4.74 12.19
N LEU A 38 -0.31 5.38 11.06
CA LEU A 38 0.95 5.19 10.33
C LEU A 38 1.91 6.36 10.54
N ASN A 39 3.19 6.03 10.71
CA ASN A 39 4.28 7.01 10.73
C ASN A 39 5.17 6.89 9.49
N ILE A 40 5.35 5.66 9.01
CA ILE A 40 6.14 5.34 7.82
C ILE A 40 5.31 4.39 6.97
N VAL A 41 5.28 4.65 5.67
CA VAL A 41 4.69 3.74 4.69
C VAL A 41 5.70 3.46 3.58
N GLY A 42 5.78 2.20 3.17
CA GLY A 42 6.52 1.77 1.99
C GLY A 42 5.69 0.78 1.19
N GLY A 43 6.35 -0.02 0.35
CA GLY A 43 5.71 -1.07 -0.42
C GLY A 43 6.47 -2.38 -0.35
N CYS A 44 5.74 -3.48 -0.55
CA CYS A 44 6.29 -4.81 -0.67
C CYS A 44 5.98 -5.37 -2.06
N CYS A 45 5.41 -6.56 -2.17
CA CYS A 45 5.21 -7.24 -3.46
C CYS A 45 4.17 -6.53 -4.33
N GLY A 46 4.43 -6.47 -5.63
CA GLY A 46 3.54 -5.84 -6.62
C GLY A 46 3.54 -4.30 -6.61
N THR A 47 4.13 -3.67 -5.60
CA THR A 47 4.22 -2.21 -5.55
C THR A 47 5.23 -1.69 -6.57
N THR A 48 4.92 -0.56 -7.19
CA THR A 48 5.74 0.10 -8.22
C THR A 48 5.93 1.57 -7.87
N PRO A 49 6.82 2.32 -8.54
CA PRO A 49 6.93 3.77 -8.33
C PRO A 49 5.60 4.51 -8.47
N GLN A 50 4.69 4.03 -9.33
CA GLN A 50 3.34 4.59 -9.47
C GLN A 50 2.54 4.51 -8.16
N HIS A 51 2.71 3.47 -7.35
CA HIS A 51 2.04 3.29 -6.05
C HIS A 51 2.56 4.24 -4.97
N MET A 52 3.81 4.69 -5.08
CA MET A 52 4.45 5.57 -4.09
C MET A 52 4.32 7.06 -4.43
N GLN A 53 3.83 7.39 -5.63
CA GLN A 53 3.69 8.76 -6.12
C GLN A 53 2.26 9.32 -5.99
N ARG A 54 1.31 8.55 -5.44
CA ARG A 54 -0.08 8.95 -5.19
C ARG A 54 -0.25 9.53 -3.78
#